data_AF-A0A4Q4DJX7-F1
#
_entry.id   AF-A0A4Q4DJX7-F1
#
_cell.length_a   1.000
_cell.length_b   1.000
_cell.length_c   1.000
_cell.angle_alpha   90.00
_cell.angle_beta   90.00
_cell.angle_gamma   90.00
#
_symmetry.space_group_name_H-M   'P 1'
#
loop_
_entity.id
_entity.type
_entity.pdbx_description
1 polymer ?
#
loop_
_entity_poly.entity_id
_entity_poly.type
_entity_poly.pdbx_seq_one_letter_code
_entity_poly.pdbx_strand_id
1 'polypeptide(L)'
;MRASLIELARHDWAGLRCGCRESGAHLPETFTRLLEARSVEETVGHGLAGHLEEQSMLFQVAPHAVPVILAALTEDLPSFVRGHLLTTLWRLVTGESHRSESEAGEPELEEECCEAAREGIWLLYREAVSGDTETALDILEFVDPDTDRFEAFRSAVAARAGKRQARD
;
A
#
# COMPACT_ATOMS: atom_id res chain seq x y z
N MET A 1 -16.11 -6.08 -13.22
CA MET A 1 -16.31 -5.86 -11.77
C MET A 1 -14.92 -5.82 -11.15
N ARG A 2 -14.59 -4.77 -10.39
CA ARG A 2 -13.25 -4.52 -9.86
C ARG A 2 -13.18 -5.02 -8.41
N ALA A 3 -12.17 -5.83 -8.09
CA ALA A 3 -12.00 -6.40 -6.75
C ALA A 3 -11.77 -5.29 -5.72
N SER A 4 -10.97 -4.29 -6.08
CA SER A 4 -10.70 -3.10 -5.28
C SER A 4 -11.97 -2.37 -4.86
N LEU A 5 -12.93 -2.16 -5.77
CA LEU A 5 -14.18 -1.45 -5.47
C LEU A 5 -15.13 -2.28 -4.58
N ILE A 6 -15.11 -3.61 -4.70
CA ILE A 6 -15.86 -4.49 -3.79
C ILE A 6 -15.27 -4.40 -2.38
N GLU A 7 -13.95 -4.51 -2.28
CA GLU A 7 -13.23 -4.43 -1.00
C GLU A 7 -13.44 -3.07 -0.35
N LEU A 8 -13.35 -1.99 -1.12
CA LEU A 8 -13.59 -0.63 -0.68
C LEU A 8 -15.00 -0.45 -0.09
N ALA A 9 -16.02 -1.11 -0.66
CA ALA A 9 -17.40 -1.02 -0.17
C ALA A 9 -17.67 -1.84 1.12
N ARG A 10 -16.72 -2.69 1.56
CA ARG A 10 -16.88 -3.56 2.73
C ARG A 10 -16.69 -2.84 4.06
N HIS A 11 -15.92 -1.76 4.07
CA HIS A 11 -15.53 -1.05 5.29
C HIS A 11 -16.51 0.07 5.66
N ASP A 12 -16.75 0.26 6.97
CA ASP A 12 -17.46 1.42 7.49
C ASP A 12 -16.53 2.63 7.61
N TRP A 13 -16.22 3.24 6.46
CA TRP A 13 -15.31 4.38 6.40
C TRP A 13 -15.79 5.59 7.20
N ALA A 14 -17.10 5.76 7.38
CA ALA A 14 -17.66 6.88 8.13
C ALA A 14 -17.38 6.77 9.63
N GLY A 15 -17.20 5.56 10.15
CA GLY A 15 -16.81 5.29 11.53
C GLY A 15 -15.32 5.48 11.83
N LEU A 16 -14.48 5.66 10.80
CA LEU A 16 -13.02 5.71 10.94
C LEU A 16 -12.49 7.14 10.94
N ARG A 17 -11.44 7.39 11.74
CA ARG A 17 -10.72 8.67 11.76
C ARG A 17 -9.76 8.79 10.57
N CYS A 18 -9.80 9.93 9.90
CA CYS A 18 -8.91 10.24 8.78
C CYS A 18 -7.90 11.34 9.16
N GLY A 19 -6.69 11.28 8.58
CA GLY A 19 -5.63 12.27 8.81
C GLY A 19 -6.01 13.71 8.44
N CYS A 20 -7.01 13.89 7.56
CA CYS A 20 -7.53 15.20 7.21
C CYS A 20 -8.45 15.81 8.29
N ARG A 21 -8.58 15.17 9.46
CA ARG A 21 -9.41 15.57 10.62
C ARG A 21 -10.92 15.50 10.39
N GLU A 22 -11.33 14.84 9.32
CA GLU A 22 -12.72 14.45 9.06
C GLU A 22 -12.86 12.93 9.24
N SER A 23 -14.07 12.39 9.10
CA SER A 23 -14.28 10.94 8.98
C SER A 23 -13.68 10.41 7.68
N GLY A 24 -13.38 9.12 7.61
CA GLY A 24 -12.95 8.45 6.37
C GLY A 24 -14.01 8.36 5.26
N ALA A 25 -15.23 8.85 5.46
CA ALA A 25 -16.37 8.69 4.54
C ALA A 25 -16.11 9.11 3.08
N HIS A 26 -15.16 10.01 2.82
CA HIS A 26 -14.78 10.45 1.48
C HIS A 26 -13.77 9.51 0.79
N LEU A 27 -13.09 8.62 1.53
CA LEU A 27 -12.06 7.74 0.97
C LEU A 27 -12.56 6.84 -0.17
N PRO A 28 -13.79 6.30 -0.15
CA PRO A 28 -14.32 5.57 -1.30
C PRO A 28 -14.30 6.38 -2.60
N GLU A 29 -14.63 7.67 -2.55
CA GLU A 29 -14.56 8.53 -3.72
C GLU A 29 -13.10 8.79 -4.11
N THR A 30 -12.23 9.13 -3.16
CA THR A 30 -10.79 9.35 -3.42
C THR A 30 -10.13 8.15 -4.09
N PHE A 31 -10.34 6.94 -3.57
CA PHE A 31 -9.85 5.70 -4.17
C PHE A 31 -10.42 5.49 -5.57
N THR A 32 -11.73 5.65 -5.74
CA THR A 32 -12.37 5.45 -7.06
C THR A 32 -11.77 6.39 -8.10
N ARG A 33 -11.61 7.68 -7.77
CA ARG A 33 -11.00 8.68 -8.67
C ARG A 33 -9.56 8.32 -9.04
N LEU A 34 -8.75 7.97 -8.04
CA LEU A 34 -7.38 7.53 -8.25
C LEU A 34 -7.30 6.30 -9.15
N LEU A 35 -8.18 5.32 -8.93
CA LEU A 35 -8.22 4.06 -9.66
C LEU A 35 -8.79 4.18 -11.08
N GLU A 36 -9.55 5.23 -11.38
CA GLU A 36 -10.11 5.51 -12.70
C GLU A 36 -9.26 6.49 -13.52
N ALA A 37 -8.29 7.16 -12.88
CA ALA A 37 -7.40 8.11 -13.53
C ALA A 37 -6.62 7.47 -14.68
N ARG A 38 -6.58 8.17 -15.81
CA ARG A 38 -5.88 7.78 -17.04
C ARG A 38 -4.66 8.64 -17.31
N SER A 39 -4.49 9.73 -16.57
CA SER A 39 -3.29 10.56 -16.58
C SER A 39 -2.91 10.99 -15.17
N VAL A 40 -1.70 11.50 -15.01
CA VAL A 40 -1.20 12.00 -13.72
C VAL A 40 -2.02 13.20 -13.25
N GLU A 41 -2.43 14.07 -14.16
CA GLU A 41 -3.22 15.28 -13.86
C GLU A 41 -4.58 14.93 -13.26
N GLU A 42 -5.21 13.82 -13.68
CA GLU A 42 -6.47 13.34 -13.12
C GLU A 42 -6.34 12.82 -11.68
N THR A 43 -5.13 12.57 -11.19
CA THR A 43 -4.90 12.18 -9.78
C THR A 43 -4.75 13.38 -8.84
N VAL A 44 -4.64 14.60 -9.37
CA VAL A 44 -4.45 15.80 -8.56
C VAL A 44 -5.65 16.01 -7.65
N GLY A 45 -5.39 16.13 -6.35
CA GLY A 45 -6.44 16.26 -5.33
C GLY A 45 -7.05 14.92 -4.87
N HIS A 46 -6.59 13.80 -5.43
CA HIS A 46 -7.05 12.45 -5.07
C HIS A 46 -5.90 11.56 -4.54
N GLY A 47 -4.86 12.19 -3.99
CA GLY A 47 -3.77 11.48 -3.31
C GLY A 47 -4.23 10.93 -1.96
N LEU A 48 -3.61 9.83 -1.52
CA LEU A 48 -3.93 9.17 -0.24
C LEU A 48 -3.09 9.70 0.94
N ALA A 49 -1.97 10.35 0.65
CA ALA A 49 -1.15 11.04 1.65
C ALA A 49 -1.94 12.19 2.29
N GLY A 50 -1.76 12.39 3.60
CA GLY A 50 -2.58 13.28 4.43
C GLY A 50 -3.93 12.69 4.84
N HIS A 51 -4.34 11.56 4.26
CA HIS A 51 -5.53 10.82 4.69
C HIS A 51 -5.18 9.57 5.47
N LEU A 52 -4.32 8.71 4.90
CA LEU A 52 -3.89 7.45 5.51
C LEU A 52 -2.68 7.64 6.42
N GLU A 53 -1.78 8.53 6.01
CA GLU A 53 -0.53 8.84 6.71
C GLU A 53 -0.12 10.30 6.52
N GLU A 54 0.60 10.86 7.48
CA GLU A 54 1.39 12.08 7.32
C GLU A 54 2.85 11.81 7.71
N GLN A 55 3.74 11.77 6.71
CA GLN A 55 5.16 11.45 6.94
C GLN A 55 5.36 10.07 7.61
N SER A 56 4.59 9.08 7.16
CA SER A 56 4.52 7.72 7.71
C SER A 56 3.92 7.63 9.12
N MET A 57 3.31 8.71 9.64
CA MET A 57 2.46 8.65 10.84
C MET A 57 1.05 8.23 10.44
N LEU A 58 0.63 7.05 10.87
CA LEU A 58 -0.59 6.37 10.43
C LEU A 58 -1.84 6.88 11.16
N PHE A 59 -2.96 6.95 10.44
CA PHE A 59 -4.29 7.22 10.99
C PHE A 59 -5.17 5.97 10.95
N GLN A 60 -6.23 5.90 11.76
CA GLN A 60 -7.09 4.71 11.88
C GLN A 60 -7.59 4.12 10.55
N VAL A 61 -7.76 4.93 9.50
CA VAL A 61 -8.11 4.45 8.15
C VAL A 61 -7.04 3.61 7.45
N ALA A 62 -5.78 3.66 7.88
CA ALA A 62 -4.64 3.04 7.19
C ALA A 62 -4.74 1.51 7.07
N PRO A 63 -4.99 0.73 8.15
CA PRO A 63 -5.09 -0.73 8.04
C PRO A 63 -6.22 -1.17 7.10
N HIS A 64 -7.32 -0.42 7.06
CA HIS A 64 -8.46 -0.67 6.16
C HIS A 64 -8.15 -0.37 4.68
N ALA A 65 -7.20 0.53 4.42
CA ALA A 65 -6.77 0.84 3.05
C ALA A 65 -5.85 -0.25 2.46
N VAL A 66 -5.09 -0.96 3.29
CA VAL A 66 -4.17 -2.02 2.84
C VAL A 66 -4.84 -3.09 1.96
N PRO A 67 -5.95 -3.76 2.36
CA PRO A 67 -6.58 -4.76 1.52
C PRO A 67 -7.16 -4.18 0.22
N VAL A 68 -7.64 -2.93 0.23
CA VAL A 68 -8.09 -2.22 -0.99
C VAL A 68 -6.92 -2.04 -1.96
N ILE A 69 -5.76 -1.61 -1.46
CA ILE A 69 -4.54 -1.42 -2.25
C ILE A 69 -4.09 -2.76 -2.85
N LEU A 70 -4.03 -3.83 -2.04
CA LEU A 70 -3.67 -5.16 -2.51
C LEU A 70 -4.63 -5.65 -3.60
N ALA A 71 -5.94 -5.49 -3.39
CA ALA A 71 -6.94 -5.84 -4.39
C ALA A 71 -6.75 -5.05 -5.69
N ALA A 72 -6.48 -3.75 -5.62
CA ALA A 72 -6.21 -2.90 -6.78
C ALA A 72 -4.96 -3.35 -7.55
N LEU A 73 -3.89 -3.73 -6.87
CA LEU A 73 -2.64 -4.20 -7.49
C LEU A 73 -2.80 -5.52 -8.26
N THR A 74 -3.89 -6.27 -8.05
CA THR A 74 -4.25 -7.43 -8.88
C THR A 74 -4.87 -7.06 -10.23
N GLU A 75 -5.32 -5.82 -10.38
CA GLU A 75 -6.01 -5.33 -11.57
C GLU A 75 -5.02 -4.75 -12.59
N ASP A 76 -5.53 -4.51 -13.81
CA ASP A 76 -4.79 -3.75 -14.82
C ASP A 76 -4.87 -2.26 -14.49
N LEU A 77 -3.71 -1.66 -14.22
CA LEU A 77 -3.58 -0.28 -13.76
C LEU A 77 -2.51 0.45 -14.58
N PRO A 78 -2.72 1.74 -14.91
CA PRO A 78 -1.64 2.58 -15.41
C PRO A 78 -0.43 2.54 -14.45
N SER A 79 0.78 2.58 -15.00
CA SER A 79 2.03 2.46 -14.22
C SER A 79 2.13 3.52 -13.12
N PHE A 80 1.65 4.74 -13.36
CA PHE A 80 1.67 5.81 -12.36
C PHE A 80 0.72 5.53 -11.17
N VAL A 81 -0.44 4.91 -11.40
CA VAL A 81 -1.36 4.50 -10.33
C VAL A 81 -0.75 3.34 -9.55
N ARG A 82 -0.23 2.32 -10.26
CA ARG A 82 0.44 1.18 -9.62
C ARG A 82 1.60 1.63 -8.73
N GLY A 83 2.46 2.52 -9.24
CA GLY A 83 3.57 3.08 -8.46
C GLY A 83 3.09 3.86 -7.24
N HIS A 84 2.09 4.73 -7.39
CA HIS A 84 1.50 5.46 -6.26
C HIS A 84 0.96 4.53 -5.17
N LEU A 85 0.27 3.45 -5.56
CA LEU A 85 -0.27 2.46 -4.63
C LEU A 85 0.84 1.67 -3.90
N LEU A 86 1.92 1.29 -4.61
CA LEU A 86 3.08 0.64 -3.98
C LEU A 86 3.81 1.58 -3.01
N THR A 87 4.07 2.83 -3.41
CA THR A 87 4.65 3.82 -2.50
C THR A 87 3.75 4.05 -1.28
N THR A 88 2.43 4.09 -1.47
CA THR A 88 1.49 4.23 -0.36
C THR A 88 1.58 3.04 0.57
N LEU A 89 1.50 1.80 0.04
CA LEU A 89 1.61 0.58 0.83
C LEU A 89 2.91 0.51 1.61
N TRP A 90 4.04 0.89 0.98
CA TRP A 90 5.33 1.00 1.65
C TRP A 90 5.25 1.91 2.89
N ARG A 91 4.69 3.12 2.76
CA ARG A 91 4.52 4.02 3.92
C ARG A 91 3.62 3.43 5.01
N LEU A 92 2.61 2.64 4.64
CA LEU A 92 1.70 2.03 5.61
C LEU A 92 2.38 0.93 6.43
N VAL A 93 3.26 0.13 5.81
CA VAL A 93 3.93 -0.99 6.50
C VAL A 93 5.22 -0.59 7.20
N THR A 94 5.83 0.53 6.83
CA THR A 94 7.01 1.10 7.52
C THR A 94 6.65 2.24 8.47
N GLY A 95 5.37 2.57 8.58
CA GLY A 95 4.88 3.68 9.40
C GLY A 95 4.73 3.31 10.87
N GLU A 96 4.33 4.29 11.66
CA GLU A 96 3.99 4.15 13.08
C GLU A 96 2.69 4.89 13.34
N SER A 97 1.89 4.43 14.32
CA SER A 97 0.66 5.12 14.71
C SER A 97 0.89 6.60 15.03
N HIS A 98 0.11 7.49 14.42
CA HIS A 98 0.16 8.90 14.76
C HIS A 98 -0.25 9.08 16.23
N ARG A 99 0.40 10.01 16.94
CA ARG A 99 0.17 10.24 18.38
C ARG A 99 -1.30 10.41 18.77
N SER A 100 -2.10 11.07 17.92
CA SER A 100 -3.55 11.23 18.16
C SER A 100 -4.30 9.91 18.25
N GLU A 101 -3.85 8.92 17.50
CA GLU A 101 -4.46 7.59 17.45
C GLU A 101 -4.11 6.82 18.71
N SER A 102 -2.84 6.86 19.14
CA SER A 102 -2.42 6.28 20.42
C SER A 102 -3.17 6.90 21.61
N GLU A 103 -3.36 8.22 21.62
CA GLU A 103 -4.16 8.93 22.64
C GLU A 103 -5.65 8.55 22.60
N ALA A 104 -6.15 8.13 21.43
CA ALA A 104 -7.51 7.65 21.22
C ALA A 104 -7.67 6.13 21.47
N GLY A 105 -6.60 5.43 21.87
CA GLY A 105 -6.62 4.00 22.19
C GLY A 105 -6.33 3.06 21.01
N GLU A 106 -5.78 3.57 19.91
CA GLU A 106 -5.38 2.80 18.72
C GLU A 106 -3.85 2.92 18.48
N PRO A 107 -3.00 2.28 19.30
CA PRO A 107 -1.55 2.53 19.28
C PRO A 107 -0.74 1.67 18.29
N GLU A 108 -1.31 0.62 17.71
CA GLU A 108 -0.58 -0.45 16.99
C GLU A 108 -1.00 -0.59 15.52
N LEU A 109 -1.37 0.52 14.87
CA LEU A 109 -1.81 0.55 13.47
C LEU A 109 -0.75 0.00 12.51
N GLU A 110 0.54 0.13 12.84
CA GLU A 110 1.64 -0.45 12.07
C GLU A 110 1.60 -1.98 12.03
N GLU A 111 1.22 -2.63 13.14
CA GLU A 111 1.08 -4.09 13.20
C GLU A 111 -0.11 -4.53 12.36
N GLU A 112 -1.25 -3.84 12.48
CA GLU A 112 -2.45 -4.11 11.68
C GLU A 112 -2.20 -3.94 10.17
N CYS A 113 -1.47 -2.89 9.78
CA CYS A 113 -1.06 -2.69 8.39
C CYS A 113 -0.19 -3.84 7.87
N CYS A 114 0.81 -4.26 8.66
CA CYS A 114 1.67 -5.39 8.30
C CYS A 114 0.89 -6.70 8.20
N GLU A 115 -0.01 -6.97 9.15
CA GLU A 115 -0.88 -8.15 9.14
C GLU A 115 -1.77 -8.19 7.90
N ALA A 116 -2.44 -7.09 7.58
CA ALA A 116 -3.25 -6.98 6.36
C ALA A 116 -2.41 -7.16 5.09
N ALA A 117 -1.18 -6.61 5.05
CA ALA A 117 -0.29 -6.72 3.91
C ALA A 117 0.16 -8.18 3.65
N ARG A 118 0.31 -8.98 4.71
CA ARG A 118 0.70 -10.41 4.61
C ARG A 118 -0.31 -11.24 3.83
N GLU A 119 -1.59 -10.87 3.82
CA GLU A 119 -2.61 -11.57 3.01
C GLU A 119 -2.29 -11.51 1.51
N GLY A 120 -1.58 -10.46 1.07
CA GLY A 120 -1.13 -10.25 -0.30
C GLY A 120 0.31 -10.67 -0.59
N ILE A 121 0.96 -11.48 0.26
CA ILE A 121 2.42 -11.68 0.18
C ILE A 121 2.93 -12.14 -1.21
N TRP A 122 2.22 -13.06 -1.87
CA TRP A 122 2.63 -13.56 -3.20
C TRP A 122 2.46 -12.53 -4.32
N LEU A 123 1.51 -11.61 -4.16
CA LEU A 123 1.38 -10.46 -5.03
C LEU A 123 2.61 -9.55 -4.89
N LEU A 124 3.08 -9.31 -3.66
CA LEU A 124 4.28 -8.51 -3.41
C LEU A 124 5.53 -9.16 -4.02
N TYR A 125 5.71 -10.48 -3.86
CA TYR A 125 6.80 -11.19 -4.53
C TYR A 125 6.72 -11.13 -6.06
N ARG A 126 5.51 -11.12 -6.64
CA ARG A 126 5.33 -10.92 -8.08
C ARG A 126 5.80 -9.52 -8.50
N GLU A 127 5.44 -8.49 -7.74
CA GLU A 127 5.91 -7.12 -7.98
C GLU A 127 7.44 -7.04 -7.86
N ALA A 128 8.05 -7.70 -6.87
CA ALA A 128 9.51 -7.75 -6.71
C ALA A 128 10.23 -8.35 -7.94
N VAL A 129 9.63 -9.34 -8.58
CA VAL A 129 10.23 -10.04 -9.74
C VAL A 129 9.98 -9.34 -11.07
N SER A 130 8.85 -8.65 -11.23
CA SER A 130 8.35 -8.22 -12.55
C SER A 130 7.77 -6.82 -12.62
N GLY A 131 7.58 -6.15 -11.49
CA GLY A 131 7.06 -4.80 -11.38
C GLY A 131 8.12 -3.84 -10.84
N ASP A 132 7.74 -3.05 -9.83
CA ASP A 132 8.66 -2.18 -9.11
C ASP A 132 9.45 -3.01 -8.07
N THR A 133 10.60 -3.52 -8.51
CA THR A 133 11.45 -4.41 -7.72
C THR A 133 11.89 -3.80 -6.39
N GLU A 134 12.31 -2.54 -6.39
CA GLU A 134 12.90 -1.89 -5.22
C GLU A 134 11.84 -1.69 -4.13
N THR A 135 10.76 -0.99 -4.46
CA THR A 135 9.66 -0.73 -3.51
C THR A 135 9.04 -2.03 -2.98
N ALA A 136 8.89 -3.05 -3.84
CA ALA A 136 8.32 -4.33 -3.40
C ALA A 136 9.23 -5.11 -2.44
N LEU A 137 10.56 -5.07 -2.63
CA LEU A 137 11.49 -5.69 -1.69
C LEU A 137 11.52 -4.94 -0.36
N ASP A 138 11.47 -3.60 -0.39
CA ASP A 138 11.39 -2.78 0.83
C ASP A 138 10.11 -3.08 1.62
N ILE A 139 8.97 -3.27 0.95
CA ILE A 139 7.72 -3.71 1.62
C ILE A 139 7.92 -5.10 2.24
N LEU A 140 8.47 -6.04 1.48
CA LEU A 140 8.62 -7.44 1.91
C LEU A 140 9.54 -7.58 3.14
N GLU A 141 10.54 -6.70 3.29
CA GLU A 141 11.43 -6.69 4.46
C GLU A 141 10.67 -6.50 5.79
N PHE A 142 9.58 -5.72 5.77
CA PHE A 142 8.76 -5.46 6.96
C PHE A 142 7.59 -6.46 7.10
N VAL A 143 7.04 -6.90 5.97
CA VAL A 143 5.80 -7.68 5.95
C VAL A 143 6.07 -9.17 6.09
N ASP A 144 7.14 -9.72 5.50
CA ASP A 144 7.36 -11.17 5.47
C ASP A 144 8.04 -11.70 6.74
N PRO A 145 7.36 -12.50 7.58
CA PRO A 145 8.01 -13.15 8.72
C PRO A 145 8.97 -14.29 8.31
N ASP A 146 8.88 -14.80 7.08
CA ASP A 146 9.76 -15.84 6.54
C ASP A 146 11.01 -15.19 5.91
N THR A 147 12.02 -14.97 6.76
CA THR A 147 13.29 -14.35 6.35
C THR A 147 14.04 -15.18 5.31
N ASP A 148 13.91 -16.51 5.36
CA ASP A 148 14.60 -17.41 4.42
C ASP A 148 14.00 -17.28 3.01
N ARG A 149 12.67 -17.19 2.90
CA ARG A 149 11.98 -16.92 1.64
C ARG A 149 12.36 -15.54 1.10
N PHE A 150 12.33 -14.52 1.94
CA PHE A 150 12.69 -13.16 1.52
C PHE A 150 14.11 -13.12 0.95
N GLU A 151 15.08 -13.68 1.66
CA GLU A 151 16.47 -13.69 1.22
C GLU A 151 16.70 -14.49 -0.07
N ALA A 152 15.96 -15.60 -0.25
CA ALA A 152 16.01 -16.38 -1.48
C ALA A 152 15.53 -15.57 -2.70
N PHE A 153 14.41 -14.86 -2.57
CA PHE A 153 13.89 -14.00 -3.65
C PHE A 153 14.78 -12.79 -3.90
N ARG A 154 15.21 -12.09 -2.84
CA ARG A 154 16.11 -10.94 -2.92
C ARG A 154 17.40 -11.28 -3.67
N SER A 155 18.03 -12.40 -3.30
CA SER A 155 19.23 -12.90 -3.96
C SER A 155 19.01 -13.26 -5.43
N ALA A 156 17.89 -13.92 -5.75
CA ALA A 156 17.56 -14.32 -7.12
C ALA A 156 17.32 -13.12 -8.04
N VAL A 157 16.63 -12.08 -7.54
CA VAL A 157 16.36 -10.84 -8.29
C VAL A 157 17.65 -10.04 -8.51
N ALA A 158 18.50 -9.90 -7.48
CA ALA A 158 19.79 -9.22 -7.60
C ALA A 158 20.72 -9.89 -8.64
N ALA A 159 20.80 -11.23 -8.62
CA ALA A 159 21.59 -11.98 -9.60
C ALA A 159 21.11 -11.77 -11.05
N ARG A 160 19.80 -11.58 -11.25
CA ARG A 160 19.22 -11.30 -12.57
C ARG A 160 19.55 -9.87 -13.05
N ALA A 161 19.52 -8.89 -12.15
CA ALA A 161 19.88 -7.51 -12.46
C ALA A 161 21.34 -7.39 -12.90
N GLY A 162 22.28 -8.02 -12.18
CA GLY A 162 23.70 -8.03 -12.54
C GLY A 162 23.98 -8.70 -13.89
N LYS A 163 23.24 -9.76 -14.25
CA LYS A 163 23.34 -10.39 -15.58
C LYS A 163 22.83 -9.51 -16.73
N ARG A 164 21.86 -8.61 -16.48
CA ARG A 164 21.41 -7.62 -17.48
C ARG A 164 22.47 -6.56 -17.71
N GLN A 165 23.03 -6.00 -16.64
CA GLN A 165 24.06 -4.95 -16.72
C GLN A 165 25.36 -5.43 -17.40
N ALA A 166 25.71 -6.72 -17.27
CA ALA A 166 26.89 -7.28 -17.94
C ALA A 166 26.69 -7.59 -19.45
N ARG A 167 25.49 -7.42 -19.98
CA ARG A 167 25.14 -7.70 -21.39
C ARG A 167 24.95 -6.45 -22.25
N ASP A 168 24.92 -5.27 -21.62
CA ASP A 168 24.84 -3.96 -22.25
C ASP A 168 26.24 -3.31 -22.33
#